data_AF-A0A2W6NR21-F1
#
_entry.id   AF-A0A2W6NR21-F1
#
_cell.length_a   1.000
_cell.length_b   1.000
_cell.length_c   1.000
_cell.angle_alpha   90.00
_cell.angle_beta   90.00
_cell.angle_gamma   90.00
#
_symmetry.space_group_name_H-M   'P 1'
#
loop_
_entity.id
_entity.type
_entity.pdbx_description
1 polymer ?
#
loop_
_entity_poly.entity_id
_entity_poly.type
_entity_poly.pdbx_seq_one_letter_code
_entity_poly.pdbx_strand_id
1 'polypeptide(L)'
;IGQAGENLVPLSGMLNSRNHSGGAGTGAIMGSKNLKAIAVEGTKGVNIADRQEMKRLNDYMMTELIGANNNHVVPSTPQSWAEYSDPKSRWTARKG
;
A
#
# COMPACT_ATOMS: atom_id res chain seq x y z
N ILE A 1 -7.46 -6.99 14.59
CA ILE A 1 -7.45 -5.81 15.49
C ILE A 1 -6.42 -5.97 16.61
N GLY A 2 -5.82 -4.85 17.04
CA GLY A 2 -5.01 -4.80 18.27
C GLY A 2 -5.87 -4.52 19.51
N GLN A 3 -5.20 -4.32 20.65
CA GLN A 3 -5.86 -4.03 21.94
C GLN A 3 -6.83 -2.85 21.88
N ALA A 4 -6.51 -1.82 21.08
CA ALA A 4 -7.40 -0.68 20.89
C ALA A 4 -8.78 -1.07 20.33
N GLY A 5 -8.84 -2.05 19.41
CA GLY A 5 -10.11 -2.56 18.90
C GLY A 5 -10.84 -3.42 19.94
N GLU A 6 -10.11 -4.26 20.67
CA GLU A 6 -10.66 -5.11 21.75
C GLU A 6 -11.30 -4.27 22.86
N ASN A 7 -10.69 -3.13 23.19
CA ASN A 7 -11.17 -2.21 24.22
C ASN A 7 -12.11 -1.11 23.68
N LEU A 8 -12.65 -1.28 22.46
CA LEU A 8 -13.62 -0.35 21.83
C LEU A 8 -13.14 1.11 21.77
N VAL A 9 -11.83 1.34 21.66
CA VAL A 9 -11.27 2.70 21.60
C VAL A 9 -11.80 3.40 20.35
N PRO A 10 -12.36 4.63 20.48
CA PRO A 10 -12.79 5.42 19.33
C PRO A 10 -11.69 5.55 18.28
N LEU A 11 -12.06 5.45 17.01
CA LEU A 11 -11.13 5.54 15.87
C LEU A 11 -10.06 4.44 15.79
N SER A 12 -10.14 3.37 16.61
CA SER A 12 -9.27 2.22 16.44
C SER A 12 -9.39 1.61 15.03
N GLY A 13 -8.25 1.25 14.44
CA GLY A 13 -8.18 0.79 13.06
C GLY A 13 -8.02 -0.73 12.91
N MET A 14 -8.22 -1.21 11.69
CA MET A 14 -7.78 -2.52 11.25
C MET A 14 -6.37 -2.42 10.64
N LEU A 15 -5.54 -3.40 10.95
CA LEU A 15 -4.16 -3.48 10.47
C LEU A 15 -4.00 -4.75 9.64
N ASN A 16 -3.27 -4.66 8.53
CA ASN A 16 -2.73 -5.79 7.79
C ASN A 16 -1.24 -5.54 7.49
N SER A 17 -0.53 -6.54 6.95
CA SER A 17 0.93 -6.48 6.81
C SER A 17 1.45 -5.38 5.87
N ARG A 18 0.62 -4.79 5.02
CA ARG A 18 1.04 -3.76 4.05
C ARG A 18 0.31 -2.44 4.17
N ASN A 19 -0.84 -2.42 4.83
CA ASN A 19 -1.75 -1.28 4.88
C ASN A 19 -2.51 -1.26 6.22
N HIS A 20 -3.19 -0.15 6.45
CA HIS A 20 -4.10 0.02 7.57
C HIS A 20 -5.37 0.73 7.08
N SER A 21 -6.52 0.44 7.68
CA SER A 21 -7.70 1.29 7.56
C SER A 21 -7.64 2.32 8.69
N GLY A 22 -7.02 3.47 8.41
CA GLY A 22 -7.04 4.62 9.32
C GLY A 22 -8.41 5.33 9.27
N GLY A 23 -8.92 5.75 10.42
CA GLY A 23 -10.19 6.49 10.52
C GLY A 23 -11.45 5.60 10.53
N ALA A 24 -12.56 6.17 10.98
CA ALA A 24 -13.90 5.57 11.11
C ALA A 24 -14.12 4.48 12.18
N GLY A 25 -13.11 4.08 12.97
CA GLY A 25 -13.33 3.20 14.13
C GLY A 25 -13.66 1.74 13.78
N THR A 26 -13.21 1.26 12.61
CA THR A 26 -13.45 -0.11 12.14
C THR A 26 -12.90 -1.18 13.09
N GLY A 27 -11.84 -0.86 13.84
CA GLY A 27 -11.30 -1.71 14.88
C GLY A 27 -12.26 -1.93 16.05
N ALA A 28 -12.96 -0.89 16.50
CA ALA A 28 -13.95 -0.96 17.57
C ALA A 28 -15.19 -1.75 17.12
N ILE A 29 -15.60 -1.60 15.86
CA ILE A 29 -16.70 -2.40 15.29
C ILE A 29 -16.35 -3.88 15.29
N MET A 30 -15.14 -4.27 14.86
CA MET A 30 -14.69 -5.67 14.95
C MET A 30 -14.62 -6.16 16.41
N GLY A 31 -14.11 -5.33 17.32
CA GLY A 31 -14.04 -5.64 18.76
C GLY A 31 -15.41 -5.88 19.37
N SER A 32 -16.41 -5.05 19.03
CA SER A 32 -17.80 -5.19 19.50
C SER A 32 -18.46 -6.50 19.08
N LYS A 33 -17.89 -7.17 18.06
CA LYS A 33 -18.34 -8.46 17.54
C LYS A 33 -17.43 -9.62 17.95
N ASN A 34 -16.47 -9.39 18.85
CA ASN A 34 -15.45 -10.37 19.25
C ASN A 34 -14.67 -10.96 18.06
N LEU A 35 -14.47 -10.17 16.99
CA LEU A 35 -13.76 -10.62 15.79
C LEU A 35 -12.30 -10.16 15.83
N LYS A 36 -11.39 -11.08 16.16
CA LYS A 36 -9.96 -10.75 16.30
C LYS A 36 -9.25 -10.48 14.98
N ALA A 37 -9.50 -11.30 13.97
CA ALA A 37 -8.83 -11.24 12.67
C ALA A 37 -9.65 -11.94 11.58
N ILE A 38 -9.30 -11.66 10.31
CA ILE A 38 -9.77 -12.40 9.14
C ILE A 38 -8.52 -12.87 8.40
N ALA A 39 -8.39 -14.19 8.21
CA ALA A 39 -7.32 -14.79 7.43
C ALA A 39 -7.89 -15.27 6.09
N VAL A 40 -7.20 -14.93 4.99
CA VAL A 40 -7.61 -15.30 3.63
C VAL A 40 -6.40 -15.82 2.87
N GLU A 41 -6.56 -16.97 2.23
CA GLU A 41 -5.62 -17.54 1.27
C GLU A 41 -6.38 -17.80 -0.04
N GLY A 42 -5.81 -17.39 -1.17
CA GLY A 42 -6.46 -17.51 -2.47
C GLY A 42 -5.47 -17.78 -3.59
N THR A 43 -5.79 -18.76 -4.43
CA THR A 43 -4.96 -19.22 -5.57
C THR A 43 -5.65 -19.05 -6.92
N LYS A 44 -6.89 -18.54 -6.94
CA LYS A 44 -7.70 -18.39 -8.15
C LYS A 44 -7.44 -17.05 -8.83
N GLY A 45 -7.60 -17.02 -10.15
CA GLY A 45 -7.61 -15.78 -10.94
C GLY A 45 -8.92 -14.99 -10.81
N VAL A 46 -8.86 -13.69 -11.10
CA VAL A 46 -10.04 -12.81 -11.18
C VAL A 46 -10.53 -12.76 -12.63
N ASN A 47 -11.85 -12.82 -12.84
CA ASN A 47 -12.41 -12.70 -14.17
C ASN A 47 -12.38 -11.24 -14.64
N ILE A 48 -11.83 -11.00 -15.82
CA ILE A 48 -11.69 -9.68 -16.43
C ILE A 48 -12.46 -9.68 -17.75
N ALA A 49 -13.43 -8.77 -17.87
CA ALA A 49 -14.31 -8.68 -19.04
C ALA A 49 -13.51 -8.38 -20.33
N ASP A 50 -12.62 -7.39 -20.30
CA ASP A 50 -11.68 -7.09 -21.38
C ASP A 50 -10.24 -7.09 -20.86
N ARG A 51 -9.53 -8.18 -21.16
CA ARG A 51 -8.14 -8.37 -20.70
C ARG A 51 -7.15 -7.47 -21.45
N GLN A 52 -7.44 -7.10 -22.70
CA GLN A 52 -6.53 -6.29 -23.50
C GLN A 52 -6.58 -4.84 -23.03
N GLU A 53 -7.79 -4.31 -22.81
CA GLU A 53 -7.95 -2.93 -22.33
C GLU A 53 -7.44 -2.76 -20.90
N MET A 54 -7.70 -3.74 -20.01
CA MET A 54 -7.12 -3.73 -18.66
C MET A 54 -5.59 -3.68 -18.68
N LYS A 55 -4.95 -4.44 -19.56
CA LYS A 55 -3.49 -4.40 -19.71
C LYS A 55 -3.02 -3.03 -20.18
N ARG A 56 -3.67 -2.47 -21.21
CA ARG A 56 -3.31 -1.15 -21.76
C ARG A 56 -3.40 -0.04 -20.71
N LEU A 57 -4.46 -0.04 -19.89
CA LEU A 57 -4.64 0.92 -18.80
C LEU A 57 -3.64 0.72 -17.67
N ASN A 58 -3.31 -0.53 -17.32
CA ASN A 58 -2.28 -0.83 -16.34
C ASN A 58 -0.90 -0.35 -16.80
N ASP A 59 -0.56 -0.58 -18.06
CA ASP A 59 0.70 -0.11 -18.64
C ASP A 59 0.78 1.42 -18.59
N TYR A 60 -0.29 2.11 -19.02
CA TYR A 60 -0.38 3.58 -18.92
C TYR A 60 -0.24 4.10 -17.47
N MET A 61 -0.91 3.47 -16.51
CA MET A 61 -0.80 3.84 -15.10
C MET A 61 0.64 3.68 -14.60
N MET A 62 1.29 2.57 -14.93
CA MET A 62 2.62 2.25 -14.42
C MET A 62 3.72 3.07 -15.09
N THR A 63 3.65 3.29 -16.41
CA THR A 63 4.69 4.03 -17.16
C THR A 63 4.48 5.53 -17.10
N GLU A 64 3.25 6.01 -17.31
CA GLU A 64 2.99 7.44 -17.50
C GLU A 64 2.57 8.15 -16.21
N LEU A 65 1.68 7.53 -15.41
CA LEU A 65 1.13 8.20 -14.22
C LEU A 65 2.00 8.01 -12.98
N ILE A 66 2.26 6.76 -12.60
CA ILE A 66 3.10 6.41 -11.44
C ILE A 66 4.57 6.61 -11.77
N GLY A 67 4.98 6.25 -13.00
CA GLY A 67 6.33 6.48 -13.50
C GLY A 67 6.74 7.95 -13.46
N ALA A 68 5.80 8.88 -13.67
CA ALA A 68 6.04 10.32 -13.51
C ALA A 68 5.97 10.81 -12.05
N ASN A 69 5.46 10.00 -11.11
CA ASN A 69 5.20 10.37 -9.71
C ASN A 69 6.24 9.83 -8.71
N ASN A 70 7.36 9.26 -9.17
CA ASN A 70 8.53 9.01 -8.33
C ASN A 70 9.32 10.29 -7.98
N ASN A 71 8.86 11.47 -8.44
CA ASN A 71 9.46 12.79 -8.23
C ASN A 71 9.53 13.31 -6.77
N HIS A 72 9.33 12.49 -5.73
CA HIS A 72 9.58 12.89 -4.34
C HIS A 72 10.45 11.92 -3.51
N VAL A 73 10.85 10.79 -4.07
CA VAL A 73 11.82 9.88 -3.43
C VAL A 73 12.84 9.44 -4.49
N VAL A 74 13.67 10.38 -4.90
CA VAL A 74 14.86 10.11 -5.73
C VAL A 74 15.99 9.59 -4.82
N PRO A 75 16.96 8.81 -5.32
CA PRO A 75 18.08 8.40 -4.49
C PRO A 75 18.96 9.62 -4.17
N SER A 76 19.55 9.66 -2.97
CA SER A 76 20.51 10.70 -2.58
C SER A 76 21.89 10.53 -3.20
N THR A 77 22.15 9.35 -3.77
CA THR A 77 23.34 9.05 -4.57
C THR A 77 22.89 8.72 -5.99
N PRO A 78 23.53 9.28 -7.05
CA PRO A 78 23.21 8.94 -8.44
C PRO A 78 23.25 7.42 -8.69
N GLN A 79 22.29 6.93 -9.47
CA GLN A 79 22.16 5.51 -9.82
C GLN A 79 21.97 5.37 -11.32
N SER A 80 22.52 4.31 -11.93
CA SER A 80 22.38 4.06 -13.37
C SER A 80 20.93 3.84 -13.84
N TRP A 81 20.03 3.52 -12.91
CA TRP A 81 18.62 3.26 -13.15
C TRP A 81 17.69 4.41 -12.73
N ALA A 82 18.23 5.52 -12.22
CA ALA A 82 17.45 6.69 -11.81
C ALA A 82 17.87 7.92 -12.63
N GLU A 83 16.91 8.53 -13.33
CA GLU A 83 17.14 9.73 -14.14
C GLU A 83 17.46 10.97 -13.27
N TYR A 84 16.90 11.03 -12.06
CA TYR A 84 17.06 12.15 -11.13
C TYR A 84 17.63 11.70 -9.78
N SER A 85 18.38 12.59 -9.13
CA SER A 85 18.93 12.38 -7.77
C SER A 85 18.89 13.70 -6.99
N ASP A 86 18.72 13.62 -5.66
CA ASP A 86 18.72 14.79 -4.77
C ASP A 86 19.50 14.46 -3.48
N PRO A 87 20.63 15.13 -3.19
CA PRO A 87 21.40 14.94 -1.97
C PRO A 87 20.60 15.09 -0.66
N LYS A 88 19.47 15.82 -0.67
CA LYS A 88 18.58 16.00 0.49
C LYS A 88 17.58 14.85 0.67
N SER A 89 17.54 13.91 -0.27
CA SER A 89 16.66 12.75 -0.16
C SER A 89 17.07 11.84 1.00
N ARG A 90 16.07 11.34 1.70
CA ARG A 90 16.22 10.37 2.80
C ARG A 90 16.51 8.93 2.31
N TRP A 91 16.42 8.68 1.01
CA TRP A 91 16.63 7.34 0.43
C TRP A 91 18.02 7.26 -0.18
N THR A 92 18.90 6.44 0.40
CA THR A 92 20.31 6.36 -0.06
C THR A 92 20.50 5.49 -1.29
N ALA A 93 19.63 4.50 -1.50
CA ALA A 93 19.72 3.47 -2.54
C ALA A 93 21.04 2.67 -2.60
N ARG A 94 21.90 2.78 -1.57
CA ARG A 94 23.12 1.97 -1.44
C ARG A 94 22.77 0.60 -0.87
N LYS A 95 23.48 -0.44 -1.31
CA LYS A 95 23.50 -1.71 -0.57
C LYS A 95 24.11 -1.41 0.81
N GLY A 96 23.38 -1.79 1.86
CA GLY A 96 23.89 -1.82 3.24
C GLY A 96 24.92 -2.93 3.43
#